data_AF-A0A831TZ92-F1
#
_entry.id   AF-A0A831TZ92-F1
#
_cell.length_a   1.000
_cell.length_b   1.000
_cell.length_c   1.000
_cell.angle_alpha   90.00
_cell.angle_beta   90.00
_cell.angle_gamma   90.00
#
_symmetry.space_group_name_H-M   'P 1'
#
loop_
_entity.id
_entity.type
_entity.pdbx_description
1 polymer ?
#
loop_
_entity_poly.entity_id
_entity_poly.type
_entity_poly.pdbx_seq_one_letter_code
_entity_poly.pdbx_strand_id
1 'polypeptide(L)'
;MSHLETKVAETQRETLDRLRREGEVTSGTESGAIQFEEGFTPRTLVGALFVAFVMLPGAIYLGLVSGRSIASASEWVTIVLFAEVARRSFMPLKRQEIYVLFYIAAALSGLNAAIGISGGPVGNLLWNGYLHQAPQAIGTPIRIYDPELRQFVWTTVSQAVPAWAVPPESSPVWTLRTFLHPDWIVPLLLLVVGSVLDKVGQITGGYALFRITSDIERLPFPMAP
;
A
#
# COMPACT_ATOMS: atom_id res chain seq x y z
N MET A 1 -54.10 -8.18 14.54
CA MET A 1 -52.68 -8.21 14.92
C MET A 1 -51.79 -7.27 14.11
N SER A 2 -52.17 -6.80 12.91
CA SER A 2 -51.30 -5.95 12.07
C SER A 2 -51.14 -4.47 12.51
N HIS A 3 -52.06 -3.93 13.33
CA HIS A 3 -51.99 -2.52 13.78
C HIS A 3 -50.99 -2.27 14.93
N LEU A 4 -50.64 -3.31 15.70
CA LEU A 4 -49.67 -3.18 16.79
C LEU A 4 -48.23 -3.23 16.27
N GLU A 5 -47.97 -4.04 15.26
CA GLU A 5 -46.65 -4.14 14.61
C GLU A 5 -46.29 -2.87 13.84
N THR A 6 -47.27 -2.20 13.23
CA THR A 6 -47.06 -0.91 12.53
C THR A 6 -46.67 0.20 13.51
N LYS A 7 -47.34 0.28 14.68
CA LYS A 7 -46.99 1.27 15.72
C LYS A 7 -45.60 1.06 16.28
N VAL A 8 -45.20 -0.20 16.54
CA VAL A 8 -43.86 -0.52 17.06
C VAL A 8 -42.78 -0.14 16.04
N ALA A 9 -43.01 -0.40 14.76
CA ALA A 9 -42.09 -0.01 13.68
C ALA A 9 -41.97 1.52 13.51
N GLU A 10 -43.06 2.28 13.70
CA GLU A 10 -43.03 3.74 13.68
C GLU A 10 -42.27 4.31 14.87
N THR A 11 -42.51 3.82 16.10
CA THR A 11 -41.78 4.29 17.29
C THR A 11 -40.28 3.99 17.20
N GLN A 12 -39.89 2.85 16.62
CA GLN A 12 -38.49 2.53 16.37
C GLN A 12 -37.84 3.47 15.35
N ARG A 13 -38.57 3.85 14.29
CA ARG A 13 -38.08 4.82 13.30
C ARG A 13 -37.88 6.21 13.89
N GLU A 14 -38.83 6.69 14.68
CA GLU A 14 -38.71 7.98 15.38
C GLU A 14 -37.55 8.00 16.38
N THR A 15 -37.32 6.89 17.07
CA THR A 15 -36.20 6.74 18.01
C THR A 15 -34.86 6.76 17.26
N LEU A 16 -34.76 6.09 16.11
CA LEU A 16 -33.57 6.12 15.26
C LEU A 16 -33.29 7.52 14.69
N ASP A 17 -34.31 8.23 14.23
CA ASP A 17 -34.18 9.60 13.73
C ASP A 17 -33.74 10.57 14.82
N ARG A 18 -34.20 10.35 16.06
CA ARG A 18 -33.76 11.13 17.22
C ARG A 18 -32.30 10.85 17.56
N LEU A 19 -31.90 9.58 17.65
CA LEU A 19 -30.51 9.19 17.89
C LEU A 19 -29.57 9.69 16.81
N ARG A 20 -30.02 9.72 15.55
CA ARG A 20 -29.29 10.32 14.43
C ARG A 20 -29.07 11.82 14.63
N ARG A 21 -30.11 12.58 14.97
CA ARG A 21 -29.99 14.02 15.23
C ARG A 21 -29.09 14.31 16.42
N GLU A 22 -29.21 13.52 17.49
CA GLU A 22 -28.33 13.61 18.66
C GLU A 22 -26.87 13.29 18.28
N GLY A 23 -26.63 12.30 17.40
CA GLY A 23 -25.31 11.99 16.84
C GLY A 23 -24.75 13.10 15.94
N GLU A 24 -25.56 13.66 15.04
CA GLU A 24 -25.19 14.78 14.15
C GLU A 24 -24.81 16.02 14.97
N VAL A 25 -25.59 16.35 16.01
CA VAL A 25 -25.30 17.47 16.92
C VAL A 25 -24.02 17.20 17.71
N THR A 26 -23.86 16.01 18.28
CA THR A 26 -22.66 15.64 19.06
C THR A 26 -21.41 15.69 18.19
N SER A 27 -21.47 15.18 16.95
CA SER A 27 -20.36 15.19 15.99
C SER A 27 -19.94 16.59 15.54
N GLY A 28 -20.85 17.58 15.58
CA GLY A 28 -20.54 18.97 15.23
C GLY A 28 -19.94 19.79 16.36
N THR A 29 -20.00 19.33 17.62
CA THR A 29 -19.68 20.14 18.80
C THR A 29 -18.19 20.25 19.13
N GLU A 30 -17.32 19.40 18.57
CA GLU A 30 -15.86 19.53 18.73
C GLU A 30 -15.23 20.44 17.66
N SER A 31 -15.95 21.47 17.23
CA SER A 31 -15.41 22.52 16.35
C SER A 31 -14.56 23.55 17.11
N GLY A 32 -13.70 23.08 18.03
CA GLY A 32 -12.55 23.90 18.44
C GLY A 32 -11.72 24.16 17.18
N ALA A 33 -11.45 25.42 16.85
CA ALA A 33 -10.79 25.80 15.60
C ALA A 33 -9.57 24.91 15.32
N ILE A 34 -9.73 23.96 14.39
CA ILE A 34 -8.68 23.01 14.03
C ILE A 34 -7.56 23.82 13.39
N GLN A 35 -6.50 24.06 14.14
CA GLN A 35 -5.32 24.72 13.60
C GLN A 35 -4.49 23.68 12.83
N PHE A 36 -4.46 23.83 11.52
CA PHE A 36 -3.60 23.04 10.66
C PHE A 36 -2.16 23.49 10.85
N GLU A 37 -1.29 22.57 11.25
CA GLU A 37 0.14 22.79 11.30
C GLU A 37 0.85 22.03 10.18
N GLU A 38 1.94 22.60 9.68
CA GLU A 38 2.78 21.98 8.67
C GLU A 38 3.62 20.84 9.26
N GLY A 39 3.56 19.67 8.62
CA GLY A 39 4.38 18.49 8.93
C GLY A 39 5.50 18.21 7.92
N PHE A 40 5.47 18.86 6.75
CA PHE A 40 6.53 18.73 5.76
C PHE A 40 7.59 19.80 6.01
N THR A 41 8.67 19.42 6.68
CA THR A 41 9.75 20.32 7.07
C THR A 41 11.09 19.71 6.64
N PRO A 42 12.19 20.49 6.63
CA PRO A 42 13.52 19.93 6.37
C PRO A 42 13.88 18.77 7.33
N ARG A 43 13.32 18.75 8.54
CA ARG A 43 13.52 17.67 9.51
C ARG A 43 12.85 16.38 9.06
N THR A 44 11.63 16.46 8.52
CA THR A 44 10.96 15.27 7.95
C THR A 44 11.59 14.82 6.64
N LEU A 45 12.16 15.73 5.85
CA LEU A 45 12.94 15.34 4.67
C LEU A 45 14.15 14.49 5.05
N VAL A 46 14.91 14.89 6.08
CA VAL A 46 16.05 14.08 6.58
C VAL A 46 15.59 12.72 7.09
N GLY A 47 14.48 12.67 7.84
CA GLY A 47 13.91 11.39 8.29
C GLY A 47 13.45 10.50 7.13
N ALA A 48 12.84 11.09 6.09
CA ALA A 48 12.42 10.37 4.89
C ALA A 48 13.62 9.79 4.12
N LEU A 49 14.73 10.56 4.01
CA LEU A 49 15.97 10.07 3.41
C LEU A 49 16.57 8.91 4.22
N PHE A 50 16.53 8.99 5.54
CA PHE A 50 16.97 7.89 6.40
C PHE A 50 16.16 6.61 6.15
N VAL A 51 14.83 6.73 6.05
CA VAL A 51 13.96 5.60 5.69
C VAL A 51 14.32 5.05 4.30
N ALA A 52 14.47 5.91 3.30
CA ALA A 52 14.72 5.51 1.92
C ALA A 52 16.10 4.86 1.70
N PHE A 53 17.16 5.37 2.34
CA PHE A 53 18.53 4.91 2.09
C PHE A 53 19.06 3.89 3.10
N VAL A 54 18.52 3.86 4.33
CA VAL A 54 19.01 2.95 5.38
C VAL A 54 18.02 1.81 5.59
N MET A 55 16.75 2.13 5.83
CA MET A 55 15.75 1.13 6.17
C MET A 55 15.31 0.32 4.96
N LEU A 56 14.95 0.99 3.87
CA LEU A 56 14.38 0.35 2.69
C LEU A 56 15.32 -0.70 2.06
N PRO A 57 16.63 -0.44 1.86
CA PRO A 57 17.51 -1.45 1.27
C PRO A 57 17.69 -2.67 2.18
N GLY A 58 17.79 -2.47 3.50
CA GLY A 58 17.86 -3.56 4.47
C GLY A 58 16.58 -4.40 4.48
N ALA A 59 15.42 -3.74 4.43
CA ALA A 59 14.11 -4.38 4.38
C ALA A 59 13.90 -5.19 3.09
N ILE A 60 14.29 -4.64 1.94
CA ILE A 60 14.25 -5.33 0.64
C ILE A 60 15.16 -6.56 0.70
N TYR A 61 16.42 -6.40 1.11
CA TYR A 61 17.38 -7.51 1.15
C TYR A 61 16.88 -8.66 2.02
N LEU A 62 16.39 -8.34 3.22
CA LEU A 62 15.87 -9.36 4.12
C LEU A 62 14.62 -10.03 3.54
N GLY A 63 13.72 -9.27 2.88
CA GLY A 63 12.57 -9.83 2.19
C GLY A 63 12.96 -10.79 1.06
N LEU A 64 13.93 -10.43 0.22
CA LEU A 64 14.40 -11.25 -0.90
C LEU A 64 15.08 -12.55 -0.42
N VAL A 65 15.92 -12.49 0.61
CA VAL A 65 16.71 -13.65 1.07
C VAL A 65 15.92 -14.57 2.01
N SER A 66 15.13 -13.99 2.92
CA SER A 66 14.41 -14.77 3.94
C SER A 66 12.99 -15.16 3.54
N GLY A 67 12.46 -14.58 2.45
CA GLY A 67 11.08 -14.76 2.01
C GLY A 67 10.04 -14.25 3.03
N ARG A 68 10.47 -13.48 4.03
CA ARG A 68 9.63 -12.89 5.07
C ARG A 68 9.98 -11.43 5.27
N SER A 69 8.98 -10.57 5.42
CA SER A 69 9.18 -9.17 5.80
C SER A 69 9.17 -9.01 7.31
N ILE A 70 10.23 -8.47 7.90
CA ILE A 70 10.20 -7.88 9.26
C ILE A 70 9.88 -6.36 9.18
N ALA A 71 9.85 -5.82 7.98
CA ALA A 71 9.80 -4.39 7.69
C ALA A 71 8.61 -3.64 8.32
N SER A 72 7.42 -4.25 8.37
CA SER A 72 6.23 -3.61 8.94
C SER A 72 6.35 -3.35 10.45
N ALA A 73 7.05 -4.23 11.18
CA ALA A 73 7.34 -4.01 12.60
C ALA A 73 8.52 -3.04 12.78
N SER A 74 9.52 -3.11 11.91
CA SER A 74 10.71 -2.25 11.97
C SER A 74 10.40 -0.77 11.68
N GLU A 75 9.36 -0.47 10.90
CA GLU A 75 9.00 0.89 10.49
C GLU A 75 8.63 1.77 11.70
N TRP A 76 7.64 1.35 12.49
CA TRP A 76 7.21 2.08 13.69
C TRP A 76 8.33 2.21 14.72
N VAL A 77 9.08 1.13 14.95
CA VAL A 77 10.23 1.13 15.87
C VAL A 77 11.26 2.17 15.44
N THR A 78 11.52 2.25 14.13
CA THR A 78 12.45 3.21 13.57
C THR A 78 11.99 4.64 13.76
N ILE A 79 10.73 4.94 13.49
CA ILE A 79 10.17 6.28 13.67
C ILE A 79 10.26 6.70 15.14
N VAL A 80 9.96 5.78 16.07
CA VAL A 80 10.10 6.02 17.51
C VAL A 80 11.55 6.31 17.89
N LEU A 81 12.51 5.51 17.40
CA LEU A 81 13.93 5.74 17.64
C LEU A 81 14.40 7.07 17.06
N PHE A 82 13.98 7.41 15.84
CA PHE A 82 14.32 8.69 15.21
C PHE A 82 13.74 9.87 15.99
N ALA A 83 12.48 9.79 16.42
CA ALA A 83 11.85 10.81 17.25
C ALA A 83 12.54 10.97 18.61
N GLU A 84 13.00 9.87 19.20
CA GLU A 84 13.76 9.88 20.45
C GLU A 84 15.16 10.49 20.28
N VAL A 85 15.86 10.17 19.19
CA VAL A 85 17.13 10.80 18.84
C VAL A 85 16.94 12.31 18.63
N ALA A 86 15.94 12.71 17.84
CA ALA A 86 15.63 14.12 17.59
C ALA A 86 15.32 14.88 18.89
N ARG A 87 14.60 14.24 19.83
CA ARG A 87 14.33 14.77 21.17
C ARG A 87 15.62 14.98 21.97
N ARG A 88 16.57 14.02 21.92
CA ARG A 88 17.87 14.12 22.61
C ARG A 88 18.82 15.12 21.97
N SER A 89 18.66 15.39 20.68
CA SER A 89 19.39 16.43 19.95
C SER A 89 18.78 17.83 20.11
N PHE A 90 17.88 18.03 21.08
CA PHE A 90 17.16 19.31 21.31
C PHE A 90 16.32 19.80 20.13
N MET A 91 15.91 18.90 19.23
CA MET A 91 15.07 19.21 18.06
C MET A 91 13.79 18.34 18.07
N PRO A 92 12.90 18.47 19.07
CA PRO A 92 11.71 17.63 19.15
C PRO A 92 10.81 17.79 17.92
N LEU A 93 10.36 16.65 17.37
CA LEU A 93 9.45 16.60 16.23
C LEU A 93 8.01 16.87 16.68
N LYS A 94 7.27 17.61 15.86
CA LYS A 94 5.83 17.82 16.02
C LYS A 94 5.06 16.54 15.67
N ARG A 95 3.81 16.45 16.13
CA ARG A 95 2.95 15.30 15.79
C ARG A 95 2.78 15.16 14.28
N GLN A 96 2.58 16.28 13.59
CA GLN A 96 2.41 16.36 12.14
C GLN A 96 3.65 15.86 11.39
N GLU A 97 4.84 16.19 11.89
CA GLU A 97 6.11 15.70 11.34
C GLU A 97 6.24 14.18 11.50
N ILE A 98 5.86 13.65 12.66
CA ILE A 98 5.84 12.19 12.92
C ILE A 98 4.82 11.49 12.01
N TYR A 99 3.62 12.07 11.82
CA TYR A 99 2.62 11.51 10.90
C TYR A 99 3.11 11.49 9.45
N VAL A 100 3.75 12.56 8.99
CA VAL A 100 4.33 12.60 7.64
C VAL A 100 5.40 11.52 7.47
N LEU A 101 6.31 11.39 8.44
CA LEU A 101 7.32 10.33 8.44
C LEU A 101 6.68 8.93 8.45
N PHE A 102 5.63 8.74 9.23
CA PHE A 102 4.88 7.49 9.26
C PHE A 102 4.26 7.15 7.91
N TYR A 103 3.56 8.08 7.26
CA TYR A 103 2.98 7.80 5.95
C TYR A 103 4.02 7.56 4.86
N ILE A 104 5.14 8.29 4.87
CA ILE A 104 6.25 8.05 3.95
C ILE A 104 6.83 6.67 4.17
N ALA A 105 7.09 6.31 5.43
CA ALA A 105 7.67 5.03 5.76
C ALA A 105 6.72 3.88 5.43
N ALA A 106 5.41 4.04 5.65
CA ALA A 106 4.39 3.06 5.30
C ALA A 106 4.24 2.91 3.77
N ALA A 107 4.32 4.00 3.03
CA ALA A 107 4.26 3.96 1.56
C ALA A 107 5.49 3.28 0.95
N LEU A 108 6.68 3.57 1.48
CA LEU A 108 7.94 2.99 1.01
C LEU A 108 8.13 1.55 1.49
N SER A 109 7.73 1.26 2.73
CA SER A 109 7.90 -0.06 3.34
C SER A 109 6.73 -1.00 3.06
N GLY A 110 5.65 -0.45 2.48
CA GLY A 110 4.37 -1.11 2.22
C GLY A 110 4.56 -2.54 1.77
N LEU A 111 4.03 -3.45 2.59
CA LEU A 111 4.20 -4.87 2.43
C LEU A 111 3.35 -5.37 1.26
N ASN A 112 3.98 -5.98 0.27
CA ASN A 112 3.25 -6.88 -0.60
C ASN A 112 2.96 -8.18 0.18
N ALA A 113 1.75 -8.26 0.76
CA ALA A 113 1.36 -9.35 1.65
C ALA A 113 1.44 -10.74 0.99
N ALA A 114 1.37 -10.81 -0.34
CA ALA A 114 1.47 -12.08 -1.07
C ALA A 114 2.91 -12.60 -1.16
N ILE A 115 3.92 -11.73 -1.05
CA ILE A 115 5.33 -12.08 -1.35
C ILE A 115 6.28 -11.77 -0.18
N GLY A 116 5.83 -11.07 0.86
CA GLY A 116 6.67 -10.81 2.03
C GLY A 116 7.79 -9.80 1.79
N ILE A 117 7.63 -8.92 0.78
CA ILE A 117 8.67 -7.98 0.34
C ILE A 117 8.26 -6.55 0.67
N SER A 118 9.22 -5.82 1.22
CA SER A 118 9.16 -4.37 1.46
C SER A 118 9.79 -3.64 0.27
N GLY A 119 9.42 -2.39 0.01
CA GLY A 119 9.77 -1.71 -1.24
C GLY A 119 8.63 -0.92 -1.88
N GLY A 120 7.44 -0.99 -1.30
CA GLY A 120 6.24 -0.36 -1.85
C GLY A 120 5.95 -0.89 -3.26
N PRO A 121 5.41 -0.05 -4.16
CA PRO A 121 5.10 -0.46 -5.52
C PRO A 121 6.32 -1.01 -6.29
N VAL A 122 7.50 -0.43 -6.08
CA VAL A 122 8.73 -0.82 -6.80
C VAL A 122 9.31 -2.14 -6.27
N GLY A 123 9.01 -2.51 -5.03
CA GLY A 123 9.44 -3.79 -4.43
C GLY A 123 9.01 -5.02 -5.24
N ASN A 124 7.86 -4.96 -5.90
CA ASN A 124 7.41 -6.05 -6.78
C ASN A 124 8.29 -6.19 -8.03
N LEU A 125 8.71 -5.07 -8.64
CA LEU A 125 9.61 -5.09 -9.80
C LEU A 125 10.98 -5.66 -9.43
N LEU A 126 11.49 -5.31 -8.23
CA LEU A 126 12.72 -5.88 -7.69
C LEU A 126 12.60 -7.39 -7.49
N TRP A 127 11.49 -7.86 -6.92
CA TRP A 127 11.23 -9.28 -6.76
C TRP A 127 11.21 -10.01 -8.09
N ASN A 128 10.49 -9.49 -9.08
CA ASN A 128 10.37 -10.14 -10.37
C ASN A 128 11.73 -10.20 -11.07
N GLY A 129 12.55 -9.15 -10.95
CA GLY A 129 13.93 -9.18 -11.46
C GLY A 129 14.85 -10.14 -10.70
N TYR A 130 14.72 -10.23 -9.38
CA TYR A 130 15.45 -11.20 -8.56
C TYR A 130 15.10 -12.64 -8.96
N LEU A 131 13.81 -12.95 -9.11
CA LEU A 131 13.36 -14.26 -9.57
C LEU A 131 13.83 -14.55 -10.99
N HIS A 132 13.76 -13.57 -11.91
CA HIS A 132 14.20 -13.73 -13.29
C HIS A 132 15.69 -14.11 -13.39
N GLN A 133 16.54 -13.53 -12.55
CA GLN A 133 17.97 -13.86 -12.49
C GLN A 133 18.31 -15.08 -11.63
N ALA A 134 17.35 -15.64 -10.90
CA ALA A 134 17.63 -16.75 -10.00
C ALA A 134 18.16 -17.97 -10.80
N PRO A 135 19.16 -18.71 -10.31
CA PRO A 135 19.66 -19.91 -10.97
C PRO A 135 18.56 -20.92 -11.27
N GLN A 136 17.54 -20.97 -10.42
CA GLN A 136 16.35 -21.79 -10.61
C GLN A 136 15.52 -21.32 -11.81
N ALA A 137 15.35 -20.02 -12.03
CA ALA A 137 14.53 -19.54 -13.13
C ALA A 137 15.20 -19.72 -14.51
N ILE A 138 16.53 -19.57 -14.56
CA ILE A 138 17.32 -19.76 -15.78
C ILE A 138 17.58 -21.26 -16.04
N GLY A 139 17.82 -22.05 -15.00
CA GLY A 139 18.26 -23.44 -15.12
C GLY A 139 17.15 -24.47 -15.15
N THR A 140 15.91 -24.15 -14.73
CA THR A 140 14.81 -25.13 -14.70
C THR A 140 14.07 -25.17 -16.04
N PRO A 141 14.09 -26.31 -16.75
CA PRO A 141 13.28 -26.48 -17.94
C PRO A 141 11.82 -26.69 -17.53
N ILE A 142 10.95 -25.87 -18.08
CA ILE A 142 9.50 -25.96 -17.96
C ILE A 142 8.88 -26.17 -19.34
N ARG A 143 7.67 -26.72 -19.36
CA ARG A 143 6.94 -26.97 -20.60
C ARG A 143 5.68 -26.12 -20.63
N ILE A 144 5.61 -25.18 -21.56
CA ILE A 144 4.49 -24.26 -21.73
C ILE A 144 3.89 -24.45 -23.13
N TYR A 145 2.58 -24.24 -23.25
CA TYR A 145 1.90 -24.24 -24.54
C TYR A 145 2.20 -22.93 -25.27
N ASP A 146 2.80 -23.03 -26.44
CA ASP A 146 3.02 -21.89 -27.33
C ASP A 146 1.80 -21.72 -28.25
N PRO A 147 1.06 -20.59 -28.15
CA PRO A 147 -0.12 -20.35 -28.96
C PRO A 147 0.18 -20.14 -30.45
N GLU A 148 1.38 -19.68 -30.81
CA GLU A 148 1.78 -19.47 -32.21
C GLU A 148 2.14 -20.80 -32.88
N LEU A 149 2.92 -21.63 -32.20
CA LEU A 149 3.35 -22.93 -32.69
C LEU A 149 2.32 -24.05 -32.43
N ARG A 150 1.26 -23.77 -31.67
CA ARG A 150 0.19 -24.70 -31.25
C ARG A 150 0.70 -26.00 -30.63
N GLN A 151 1.83 -25.95 -29.94
CA GLN A 151 2.48 -27.12 -29.34
C GLN A 151 3.13 -26.77 -28.01
N PHE A 152 3.45 -27.82 -27.25
CA PHE A 152 4.20 -27.67 -26.00
C PHE A 152 5.70 -27.53 -26.30
N VAL A 153 6.28 -26.42 -25.87
CA VAL A 153 7.71 -26.12 -26.07
C VAL A 153 8.42 -26.16 -24.72
N TRP A 154 9.67 -26.63 -24.74
CA TRP A 154 10.57 -26.55 -23.59
C TRP A 154 11.21 -25.17 -23.54
N THR A 155 11.00 -24.46 -22.44
CA THR A 155 11.56 -23.14 -22.15
C THR A 155 12.05 -23.09 -20.72
N THR A 156 12.74 -22.02 -20.33
CA THR A 156 13.07 -21.74 -18.93
C THR A 156 11.99 -20.85 -18.32
N VAL A 157 11.90 -20.79 -16.99
CA VAL A 157 10.97 -19.88 -16.30
C VAL A 157 11.29 -18.43 -16.69
N SER A 158 12.56 -18.09 -16.74
CA SER A 158 13.01 -16.73 -17.03
C SER A 158 12.62 -16.28 -18.45
N GLN A 159 12.73 -17.15 -19.47
CA GLN A 159 12.28 -16.85 -20.84
C GLN A 159 10.77 -16.90 -21.02
N ALA A 160 10.05 -17.59 -20.13
CA ALA A 160 8.59 -17.63 -20.15
C ALA A 160 7.94 -16.34 -19.62
N VAL A 161 8.67 -15.52 -18.85
CA VAL A 161 8.13 -14.28 -18.30
C VAL A 161 8.03 -13.22 -19.40
N PRO A 162 6.86 -12.59 -19.58
CA PRO A 162 6.70 -11.54 -20.58
C PRO A 162 7.55 -10.29 -20.29
N ALA A 163 8.04 -9.65 -21.36
CA ALA A 163 8.87 -8.44 -21.29
C ALA A 163 8.19 -7.23 -20.62
N TRP A 164 6.84 -7.21 -20.58
CA TRP A 164 6.09 -6.15 -19.90
C TRP A 164 6.13 -6.26 -18.37
N ALA A 165 6.40 -7.46 -17.83
CA ALA A 165 6.50 -7.68 -16.39
C ALA A 165 7.94 -7.46 -15.89
N VAL A 166 8.92 -7.88 -16.69
CA VAL A 166 10.35 -7.83 -16.36
C VAL A 166 11.14 -7.66 -17.67
N PRO A 167 12.22 -6.87 -17.70
CA PRO A 167 13.13 -6.82 -18.85
C PRO A 167 13.61 -8.21 -19.28
N PRO A 168 13.90 -8.43 -20.57
CA PRO A 168 14.39 -9.73 -21.05
C PRO A 168 15.81 -10.04 -20.53
N GLU A 169 16.19 -11.31 -20.49
CA GLU A 169 17.52 -11.78 -20.04
C GLU A 169 18.68 -11.11 -20.80
N SER A 170 18.48 -10.79 -22.07
CA SER A 170 19.48 -10.15 -22.93
C SER A 170 19.70 -8.66 -22.63
N SER A 171 18.87 -8.07 -21.75
CA SER A 171 18.95 -6.65 -21.42
C SER A 171 20.22 -6.31 -20.63
N PRO A 172 20.89 -5.18 -20.92
CA PRO A 172 22.04 -4.70 -20.14
C PRO A 172 21.67 -4.27 -18.71
N VAL A 173 20.38 -4.12 -18.42
CA VAL A 173 19.84 -3.79 -17.08
C VAL A 173 20.42 -4.67 -15.99
N TRP A 174 20.61 -5.96 -16.27
CA TRP A 174 21.05 -6.93 -15.29
C TRP A 174 22.51 -6.75 -14.87
N THR A 175 23.35 -6.32 -15.81
CA THR A 175 24.75 -5.98 -15.53
C THR A 175 24.84 -4.61 -14.87
N LEU A 176 24.06 -3.63 -15.34
CA LEU A 176 24.09 -2.24 -14.86
C LEU A 176 23.38 -2.04 -13.51
N ARG A 177 22.53 -2.97 -13.08
CA ARG A 177 21.73 -2.92 -11.85
C ARG A 177 20.98 -1.61 -11.68
N THR A 178 20.37 -1.13 -12.76
CA THR A 178 19.69 0.16 -12.81
C THR A 178 18.23 0.03 -13.25
N PHE A 179 17.36 0.86 -12.68
CA PHE A 179 16.00 1.07 -13.19
C PHE A 179 15.93 2.11 -14.30
N LEU A 180 17.01 2.86 -14.51
CA LEU A 180 17.10 3.93 -15.50
C LEU A 180 17.52 3.37 -16.86
N HIS A 181 16.67 2.51 -17.43
CA HIS A 181 16.86 1.93 -18.76
C HIS A 181 15.52 1.83 -19.50
N PRO A 182 15.49 2.02 -20.84
CA PRO A 182 14.25 1.94 -21.62
C PRO A 182 13.44 0.65 -21.42
N ASP A 183 14.12 -0.48 -21.19
CA ASP A 183 13.44 -1.77 -20.97
C ASP A 183 12.56 -1.80 -19.70
N TRP A 184 12.81 -0.91 -18.74
CA TRP A 184 11.95 -0.76 -17.56
C TRP A 184 10.74 0.15 -17.78
N ILE A 185 10.66 0.88 -18.91
CA ILE A 185 9.57 1.84 -19.15
C ILE A 185 8.21 1.14 -19.12
N VAL A 186 8.07 0.00 -19.80
CA VAL A 186 6.79 -0.72 -19.85
C VAL A 186 6.38 -1.25 -18.47
N PRO A 187 7.23 -1.99 -17.72
CA PRO A 187 6.89 -2.40 -16.36
C PRO A 187 6.57 -1.23 -15.41
N LEU A 188 7.34 -0.13 -15.47
CA LEU A 188 7.10 1.05 -14.64
C LEU A 188 5.81 1.76 -15.01
N LEU A 189 5.48 1.86 -16.30
CA LEU A 189 4.24 2.46 -16.75
C LEU A 189 3.03 1.63 -16.28
N LEU A 190 3.09 0.31 -16.41
CA LEU A 190 2.06 -0.59 -15.89
C LEU A 190 1.93 -0.48 -14.36
N LEU A 191 3.04 -0.37 -13.65
CA LEU A 191 3.04 -0.13 -12.20
C LEU A 191 2.28 1.16 -11.85
N VAL A 192 2.61 2.27 -12.51
CA VAL A 192 1.99 3.58 -12.24
C VAL A 192 0.51 3.54 -12.58
N VAL A 193 0.15 3.06 -13.77
CA VAL A 193 -1.26 2.93 -14.20
C VAL A 193 -2.03 2.03 -13.23
N GLY A 194 -1.48 0.86 -12.89
CA GLY A 194 -2.08 -0.06 -11.93
C GLY A 194 -2.26 0.57 -10.54
N SER A 195 -1.28 1.35 -10.07
CA SER A 195 -1.36 2.04 -8.78
C SER A 195 -2.46 3.11 -8.77
N VAL A 196 -2.61 3.86 -9.87
CA VAL A 196 -3.69 4.85 -10.01
C VAL A 196 -5.04 4.17 -10.03
N LEU A 197 -5.19 3.09 -10.81
CA LEU A 197 -6.44 2.31 -10.87
C LEU A 197 -6.79 1.70 -9.51
N ASP A 198 -5.80 1.20 -8.76
CA ASP A 198 -6.00 0.72 -7.39
C ASP A 198 -6.56 1.82 -6.49
N LYS A 199 -6.02 3.05 -6.54
CA LYS A 199 -6.54 4.17 -5.74
C LYS A 199 -7.92 4.62 -6.14
N VAL A 200 -8.21 4.67 -7.44
CA VAL A 200 -9.57 4.92 -7.92
C VAL A 200 -10.53 3.84 -7.41
N GLY A 201 -10.11 2.57 -7.45
CA GLY A 201 -10.89 1.44 -6.94
C GLY A 201 -11.13 1.51 -5.43
N GLN A 202 -10.11 1.85 -4.64
CA GLN A 202 -10.22 2.00 -3.19
C GLN A 202 -11.18 3.13 -2.80
N ILE A 203 -11.07 4.30 -3.44
CA ILE A 203 -11.95 5.45 -3.16
C ILE A 203 -13.38 5.16 -3.59
N THR A 204 -13.56 4.64 -4.81
CA THR A 204 -14.88 4.34 -5.36
C THR A 204 -15.57 3.21 -4.59
N GLY A 205 -14.82 2.16 -4.24
CA GLY A 205 -15.31 1.04 -3.43
C GLY A 205 -15.73 1.48 -2.03
N GLY A 206 -14.93 2.33 -1.37
CA GLY A 206 -15.29 2.93 -0.09
C GLY A 206 -16.57 3.76 -0.17
N TYR A 207 -16.68 4.62 -1.20
CA TYR A 207 -17.89 5.42 -1.42
C TYR A 207 -19.12 4.56 -1.73
N ALA A 208 -18.97 3.53 -2.56
CA ALA A 208 -20.06 2.60 -2.88
C ALA A 208 -20.53 1.84 -1.64
N LEU A 209 -19.60 1.38 -0.80
CA LEU A 209 -19.93 0.69 0.45
C LEU A 209 -20.65 1.63 1.44
N PHE A 210 -20.17 2.87 1.58
CA PHE A 210 -20.86 3.90 2.36
C PHE A 210 -22.29 4.13 1.85
N ARG A 211 -22.47 4.26 0.54
CA ARG A 211 -23.80 4.44 -0.06
C ARG A 211 -24.72 3.27 0.19
N ILE A 212 -24.23 2.04 0.07
CA ILE A 212 -25.04 0.84 0.34
C ILE A 212 -25.45 0.78 1.82
N THR A 213 -24.49 0.93 2.74
CA THR A 213 -24.73 0.84 4.19
C THR A 213 -25.59 1.99 4.72
N SER A 214 -25.43 3.20 4.17
CA SER A 214 -26.17 4.39 4.61
C SER A 214 -27.55 4.50 3.96
N ASP A 215 -27.65 4.37 2.63
CA ASP A 215 -28.90 4.64 1.90
C ASP A 215 -29.83 3.41 1.88
N ILE A 216 -29.28 2.19 1.74
CA ILE A 216 -30.05 0.95 1.62
C ILE A 216 -30.26 0.31 3.00
N GLU A 217 -29.17 -0.02 3.70
CA GLU A 217 -29.25 -0.74 4.98
C GLU A 217 -29.57 0.18 6.16
N ARG A 218 -29.36 1.49 6.00
CA ARG A 218 -29.62 2.54 7.00
C ARG A 218 -29.05 2.18 8.37
N LEU A 219 -27.83 1.65 8.38
CA LEU A 219 -27.18 1.23 9.62
C LEU A 219 -26.95 2.44 10.53
N PRO A 220 -27.24 2.33 11.84
CA PRO A 220 -26.91 3.37 12.79
C PRO A 220 -25.39 3.48 12.92
N PHE A 221 -24.91 4.69 13.18
CA PHE A 221 -23.52 4.93 13.56
C PHE A 221 -23.17 4.05 14.78
N PRO A 222 -22.01 3.35 14.82
CA PRO A 222 -20.81 3.46 13.98
C PRO A 222 -20.68 2.38 12.89
N MET A 223 -21.76 1.65 12.58
CA MET A 223 -21.72 0.51 11.65
C MET A 223 -21.87 0.92 10.17
N ALA A 224 -22.19 2.18 9.91
CA ALA A 224 -22.06 2.81 8.59
C ALA A 224 -20.65 3.44 8.48
N PRO A 225 -19.73 2.83 7.70
CA PRO A 225 -18.32 3.27 7.56
C PRO A 225 -18.15 4.54 6.75
#